data_AF-A0A9X7RHJ7-F1
#
_entry.id   AF-A0A9X7RHJ7-F1
#
_cell.length_a   1.000
_cell.length_b   1.000
_cell.length_c   1.000
_cell.angle_alpha   90.00
_cell.angle_beta   90.00
_cell.angle_gamma   90.00
#
_symmetry.space_group_name_H-M   'P 1'
#
loop_
_entity.id
_entity.type
_entity.pdbx_description
1 polymer ?
#
loop_
_entity_poly.entity_id
_entity_poly.type
_entity_poly.pdbx_seq_one_letter_code
_entity_poly.pdbx_strand_id
1 'polypeptide(L)'
;MPTMFEQAMRLDMEEQAQRDEQSDLQFQDYVKPWMLACFGQEIADNIIERNHRFLEEALELVQAEGCTRSEAHQLVDYVFDRPIGEPHQEVGGVMVTLAALCLAANLNMHKAGSDELKRVWKKKDQIRAKQAAKPKHSPGMISVKETVEKRTLRTGRVEYTIQLEIGDGECVRDIIAFEFDRKSLSSFRQARDRAYWLCCGLSQAENILKPLAQSSAA
;
A
#
# COMPACT_ATOMS: atom_id res chain seq x y z
N MET A 1 11.15 6.73 56.71
CA MET A 1 10.65 5.34 56.56
C MET A 1 9.46 5.43 55.63
N PRO A 2 9.51 4.81 54.44
CA PRO A 2 8.36 4.82 53.55
C PRO A 2 7.18 4.16 54.25
N THR A 3 5.99 4.70 54.03
CA THR A 3 4.75 4.16 54.61
C THR A 3 4.47 2.78 54.02
N MET A 4 3.70 1.96 54.74
CA MET A 4 3.27 0.64 54.26
C MET A 4 2.56 0.74 52.89
N PHE A 5 1.91 1.88 52.61
CA PHE A 5 1.26 2.15 51.33
C PHE A 5 2.27 2.42 50.19
N GLU A 6 3.33 3.20 50.46
CA GLU A 6 4.41 3.44 49.50
C GLU A 6 5.23 2.16 49.22
N GLN A 7 5.38 1.29 50.22
CA GLN A 7 6.02 -0.02 50.05
C GLN A 7 5.14 -0.96 49.22
N ALA A 8 3.83 -0.99 49.45
CA ALA A 8 2.89 -1.79 48.65
C ALA A 8 2.81 -1.34 47.19
N MET A 9 2.72 -0.03 46.92
CA MET A 9 2.75 0.50 45.56
C MET A 9 4.05 0.17 44.82
N ARG A 10 5.19 0.24 45.51
CA ARG A 10 6.48 -0.11 44.92
C ARG A 10 6.56 -1.60 44.57
N LEU A 11 6.07 -2.48 45.44
CA LEU A 11 6.01 -3.91 45.17
C LEU A 11 5.04 -4.23 44.02
N ASP A 12 3.90 -3.56 43.94
CA ASP A 12 2.96 -3.72 42.81
C ASP A 12 3.56 -3.24 41.49
N MET A 13 4.33 -2.15 41.50
CA MET A 13 5.04 -1.64 40.32
C MET A 13 6.22 -2.53 39.92
N GLU A 14 6.97 -3.07 40.89
CA GLU A 14 8.07 -4.00 40.65
C GLU A 14 7.55 -5.36 40.14
N GLU A 15 6.43 -5.87 40.67
CA GLU A 15 5.77 -7.06 40.15
C GLU A 15 5.17 -6.84 38.75
N GLN A 16 4.59 -5.66 38.49
CA GLN A 16 4.07 -5.33 37.17
C GLN A 16 5.20 -5.24 36.13
N ALA A 17 6.33 -4.63 36.51
CA ALA A 17 7.53 -4.59 35.67
C ALA A 17 8.10 -6.00 35.40
N GLN A 18 8.10 -6.89 36.40
CA GLN A 18 8.52 -8.29 36.25
C GLN A 18 7.54 -9.11 35.37
N ARG A 19 6.23 -8.84 35.46
CA ARG A 19 5.23 -9.46 34.56
C ARG A 19 5.38 -9.00 33.11
N ASP A 20 5.74 -7.74 32.91
CA ASP A 20 5.99 -7.17 31.58
C ASP A 20 7.34 -7.65 31.00
N GLU A 21 8.35 -7.90 31.85
CA GLU A 21 9.63 -8.54 31.48
C GLU A 21 9.48 -10.01 31.04
N GLN A 22 8.41 -10.70 31.46
CA GLN A 22 8.23 -12.14 31.24
C GLN A 22 7.37 -12.49 30.01
N SER A 23 6.90 -11.47 29.26
CA SER A 23 6.22 -11.65 27.99
C SER A 23 7.18 -11.41 26.82
N ASP A 24 8.02 -12.40 26.51
CA ASP A 24 9.02 -12.38 25.41
C ASP A 24 8.41 -12.28 23.99
N LEU A 25 7.09 -12.15 23.84
CA LEU A 25 6.43 -12.10 22.54
C LEU A 25 6.48 -10.69 21.95
N GLN A 26 7.09 -10.59 20.77
CA GLN A 26 7.14 -9.36 20.00
C GLN A 26 5.80 -9.11 19.30
N PHE A 27 5.52 -7.87 18.91
CA PHE A 27 4.31 -7.53 18.16
C PHE A 27 4.12 -8.44 16.92
N GLN A 28 5.22 -8.77 16.23
CA GLN A 28 5.23 -9.66 15.08
C GLN A 28 4.68 -11.06 15.39
N ASP A 29 4.93 -11.59 16.59
CA ASP A 29 4.44 -12.90 17.03
C ASP A 29 2.92 -12.93 17.16
N TYR A 30 2.28 -11.80 17.46
CA TYR A 30 0.83 -11.67 17.52
C TYR A 30 0.17 -11.47 16.14
N VAL A 31 0.91 -10.93 15.16
CA VAL A 31 0.43 -10.75 13.78
C VAL A 31 0.33 -12.10 13.05
N LYS A 32 1.29 -13.00 13.27
CA LYS A 32 1.36 -14.28 12.56
C LYS A 32 0.10 -15.16 12.71
N PRO A 33 -0.46 -15.40 13.91
CA PRO A 33 -1.70 -16.16 14.06
C PRO A 33 -2.90 -15.53 13.33
N TRP A 34 -3.00 -14.19 13.34
CA TRP A 34 -4.05 -13.49 12.62
C TRP A 34 -3.93 -13.69 11.11
N MET A 35 -2.71 -13.53 10.58
CA MET A 35 -2.40 -13.76 9.17
C MET A 35 -2.81 -15.16 8.72
N LEU A 36 -2.42 -16.19 9.48
CA LEU A 36 -2.77 -17.58 9.19
C LEU A 36 -4.29 -17.82 9.29
N ALA A 37 -4.95 -17.26 10.29
CA ALA A 37 -6.39 -17.44 10.49
C ALA A 37 -7.25 -16.77 9.38
N CYS A 38 -6.77 -15.65 8.81
CA CYS A 38 -7.49 -14.93 7.76
C CYS A 38 -7.17 -15.42 6.35
N PHE A 39 -5.91 -15.76 6.09
CA PHE A 39 -5.41 -15.93 4.74
C PHE A 39 -4.86 -17.33 4.45
N GLY A 40 -4.58 -18.14 5.47
CA GLY A 40 -3.86 -19.41 5.32
C GLY A 40 -2.36 -19.20 5.00
N GLN A 41 -1.60 -20.30 4.97
CA GLN A 41 -0.14 -20.24 4.84
C GLN A 41 0.31 -19.65 3.50
N GLU A 42 -0.30 -20.08 2.39
CA GLU A 42 0.11 -19.68 1.03
C GLU A 42 0.05 -18.16 0.82
N ILE A 43 -1.05 -17.52 1.23
CA ILE A 43 -1.21 -16.08 1.09
C ILE A 43 -0.40 -15.32 2.16
N ALA A 44 -0.27 -15.89 3.36
CA ALA A 44 0.52 -15.28 4.42
C ALA A 44 2.02 -15.17 4.05
N ASP A 45 2.53 -16.15 3.31
CA ASP A 45 3.94 -16.20 2.86
C ASP A 45 4.16 -15.52 1.50
N ASN A 46 3.12 -15.01 0.84
CA ASN A 46 3.25 -14.36 -0.46
C ASN A 46 3.88 -12.97 -0.32
N ILE A 47 5.19 -12.89 -0.57
CA ILE A 47 5.96 -11.65 -0.43
C ILE A 47 5.47 -10.51 -1.34
N ILE A 48 4.93 -10.81 -2.52
CA ILE A 48 4.40 -9.78 -3.44
C ILE A 48 3.14 -9.17 -2.83
N GLU A 49 2.23 -10.01 -2.34
CA GLU A 49 1.00 -9.52 -1.70
C GLU A 49 1.30 -8.75 -0.41
N ARG A 50 2.25 -9.23 0.40
CA ARG A 50 2.67 -8.53 1.63
C ARG A 50 3.34 -7.19 1.33
N ASN A 51 4.15 -7.11 0.28
CA ASN A 51 4.76 -5.86 -0.17
C ASN A 51 3.69 -4.84 -0.56
N HIS A 52 2.75 -5.21 -1.45
CA HIS A 52 1.69 -4.29 -1.87
C HIS A 52 0.80 -3.85 -0.70
N ARG A 53 0.46 -4.77 0.21
CA ARG A 53 -0.31 -4.42 1.42
C ARG A 53 0.43 -3.45 2.32
N PHE A 54 1.73 -3.65 2.53
CA PHE A 54 2.53 -2.71 3.32
C PHE A 54 2.60 -1.33 2.67
N LEU A 55 2.84 -1.28 1.35
CA LEU A 55 2.89 -0.02 0.60
C LEU A 55 1.57 0.75 0.68
N GLU A 56 0.43 0.07 0.58
CA GLU A 56 -0.90 0.67 0.69
C GLU A 56 -1.11 1.34 2.05
N GLU A 57 -0.82 0.65 3.17
CA GLU A 57 -0.96 1.20 4.52
C GLU A 57 0.02 2.36 4.76
N ALA A 58 1.25 2.28 4.24
CA ALA A 58 2.22 3.36 4.32
C ALA A 58 1.72 4.61 3.57
N LEU A 59 1.12 4.44 2.39
CA LEU A 59 0.51 5.52 1.61
C LEU A 59 -0.71 6.12 2.32
N GLU A 60 -1.57 5.29 2.90
CA GLU A 60 -2.73 5.75 3.68
C GLU A 60 -2.29 6.58 4.90
N LEU A 61 -1.24 6.16 5.61
CA LEU A 61 -0.69 6.90 6.75
C LEU A 61 -0.16 8.28 6.33
N VAL A 62 0.70 8.35 5.32
CA VAL A 62 1.26 9.65 4.90
C VAL A 62 0.18 10.56 4.29
N GLN A 63 -0.83 9.98 3.62
CA GLN A 63 -1.99 10.74 3.14
C GLN A 63 -2.77 11.36 4.32
N ALA A 64 -2.98 10.61 5.40
CA ALA A 64 -3.66 11.11 6.60
C ALA A 64 -2.90 12.27 7.26
N GLU A 65 -1.57 12.27 7.16
CA GLU A 65 -0.69 13.35 7.64
C GLU A 65 -0.49 14.48 6.61
N GLY A 66 -1.23 14.47 5.49
CA GLY A 66 -1.28 15.57 4.53
C GLY A 66 -0.31 15.46 3.35
N CYS A 67 0.41 14.35 3.19
CA CYS A 67 1.23 14.09 2.00
C CYS A 67 0.34 14.04 0.76
N THR A 68 0.68 14.85 -0.24
CA THR A 68 -0.04 14.87 -1.50
C THR A 68 0.39 13.71 -2.38
N ARG A 69 -0.51 13.32 -3.30
CA ARG A 69 -0.18 12.36 -4.35
C ARG A 69 1.09 12.74 -5.13
N SER A 70 1.27 14.02 -5.44
CA SER A 70 2.45 14.48 -6.19
C SER A 70 3.74 14.26 -5.43
N GLU A 71 3.76 14.55 -4.12
CA GLU A 71 4.92 14.32 -3.26
C GLU A 71 5.24 12.82 -3.14
N ALA A 72 4.22 11.98 -2.95
CA ALA A 72 4.40 10.52 -2.92
C ALA A 72 5.01 9.99 -4.22
N HIS A 73 4.55 10.46 -5.40
CA HIS A 73 5.10 10.03 -6.69
C HIS A 73 6.56 10.49 -6.88
N GLN A 74 6.92 11.69 -6.43
CA GLN A 74 8.31 12.15 -6.48
C GLN A 74 9.24 11.27 -5.63
N LEU A 75 8.76 10.79 -4.47
CA LEU A 75 9.51 9.85 -3.64
C LEU A 75 9.64 8.47 -4.30
N VAL A 76 8.62 8.00 -5.02
CA VAL A 76 8.71 6.77 -5.81
C VAL A 76 9.84 6.90 -6.84
N ASP A 77 9.84 7.95 -7.65
CA ASP A 77 10.89 8.16 -8.66
C ASP A 77 12.27 8.21 -8.00
N TYR A 78 12.40 8.99 -6.92
CA TYR A 78 13.65 9.13 -6.18
C TYR A 78 14.20 7.81 -5.62
N VAL A 79 13.35 6.95 -5.06
CA VAL A 79 13.76 5.67 -4.47
C VAL A 79 14.09 4.64 -5.54
N PHE A 80 13.24 4.52 -6.57
CA PHE A 80 13.39 3.50 -7.62
C PHE A 80 14.51 3.80 -8.63
N ASP A 81 15.00 5.05 -8.69
CA ASP A 81 16.19 5.42 -9.48
C ASP A 81 17.52 5.05 -8.79
N ARG A 82 17.49 4.55 -7.55
CA ARG A 82 18.69 4.15 -6.79
C ARG A 82 18.98 2.65 -6.93
N PRO A 83 20.22 2.20 -6.62
CA PRO A 83 20.51 0.77 -6.47
C PRO A 83 19.61 0.12 -5.42
N ILE A 84 19.20 -1.12 -5.69
CA ILE A 84 18.38 -1.92 -4.78
C ILE A 84 19.09 -2.08 -3.43
N GLY A 85 18.40 -1.75 -2.34
CA GLY A 85 18.88 -1.87 -0.96
C GLY A 85 18.85 -3.30 -0.41
N GLU A 86 19.49 -3.49 0.73
CA GLU A 86 19.49 -4.77 1.46
C GLU A 86 18.25 -4.86 2.36
N PRO A 87 17.43 -5.93 2.30
CA PRO A 87 16.15 -5.99 3.00
C PRO A 87 16.20 -5.74 4.52
N HIS A 88 17.17 -6.29 5.25
CA HIS A 88 17.28 -6.07 6.69
C HIS A 88 17.54 -4.60 7.04
N GLN A 89 18.41 -3.93 6.28
CA GLN A 89 18.67 -2.50 6.40
C GLN A 89 17.42 -1.67 6.11
N GLU A 90 16.68 -1.98 5.04
CA GLU A 90 15.46 -1.23 4.68
C GLU A 90 14.33 -1.42 5.70
N VAL A 91 14.19 -2.62 6.29
CA VAL A 91 13.29 -2.85 7.43
C VAL A 91 13.66 -1.94 8.60
N GLY A 92 14.96 -1.84 8.94
CA GLY A 92 15.43 -0.92 9.99
C GLY A 92 15.10 0.55 9.67
N GLY A 93 15.33 0.97 8.42
CA GLY A 93 15.01 2.32 7.95
C GLY A 93 13.51 2.66 8.07
N VAL A 94 12.64 1.73 7.68
CA VAL A 94 11.19 1.86 7.84
C VAL A 94 10.79 1.97 9.30
N MET A 95 11.33 1.13 10.19
CA MET A 95 11.00 1.19 11.62
C MET A 95 11.38 2.52 12.26
N VAL A 96 12.58 3.03 11.95
CA VAL A 96 13.06 4.32 12.49
C VAL A 96 12.22 5.48 11.98
N THR A 97 11.90 5.51 10.68
CA THR A 97 11.13 6.62 10.09
C THR A 97 9.66 6.59 10.52
N LEU A 98 9.05 5.41 10.67
CA LEU A 98 7.71 5.27 11.25
C LEU A 98 7.67 5.80 12.69
N ALA A 99 8.65 5.43 13.53
CA ALA A 99 8.72 5.93 14.90
C ALA A 99 8.87 7.46 14.94
N ALA A 100 9.73 8.03 14.09
CA ALA A 100 9.92 9.47 13.99
C ALA A 100 8.65 10.20 13.53
N LEU A 101 7.93 9.65 12.55
CA LEU A 101 6.64 10.20 12.11
C LEU A 101 5.61 10.17 13.25
N CYS A 102 5.48 9.04 13.95
CA CYS A 102 4.57 8.93 15.08
C CYS A 102 4.92 9.93 16.20
N LEU A 103 6.20 10.15 16.50
CA LEU A 103 6.62 11.17 17.47
C LEU A 103 6.21 12.58 17.02
N ALA A 104 6.42 12.92 15.74
CA ALA A 104 6.04 14.22 15.19
C ALA A 104 4.52 14.43 15.18
N ALA A 105 3.75 13.38 14.91
CA ALA A 105 2.29 13.37 14.89
C ALA A 105 1.65 13.15 16.28
N ASN A 106 2.46 13.03 17.34
CA ASN A 106 2.00 12.73 18.71
C ASN A 106 1.16 11.44 18.81
N LEU A 107 1.56 10.40 18.07
CA LEU A 107 0.96 9.07 18.05
C LEU A 107 1.83 8.06 18.80
N ASN A 108 1.18 7.16 19.54
CA ASN A 108 1.87 6.00 20.13
C ASN A 108 1.82 4.81 19.16
N MET A 109 2.94 4.51 18.51
CA MET A 109 3.03 3.47 17.47
C MET A 109 2.62 2.08 17.97
N HIS A 110 3.02 1.70 19.20
CA HIS A 110 2.73 0.38 19.75
C HIS A 110 1.25 0.22 20.09
N LYS A 111 0.65 1.28 20.66
CA LYS A 111 -0.79 1.32 20.93
C LYS A 111 -1.59 1.26 19.64
N ALA A 112 -1.22 2.04 18.62
CA ALA A 112 -1.88 2.04 17.31
C ALA A 112 -1.87 0.63 16.68
N GLY A 113 -0.71 -0.03 16.63
CA GLY A 113 -0.59 -1.39 16.12
C GLY A 113 -1.42 -2.41 16.93
N SER A 114 -1.41 -2.30 18.26
CA SER A 114 -2.18 -3.18 19.14
C SER A 114 -3.69 -3.02 18.97
N ASP A 115 -4.17 -1.78 18.85
CA ASP A 115 -5.58 -1.47 18.67
C ASP A 115 -6.07 -1.91 17.28
N GLU A 116 -5.25 -1.73 16.25
CA GLU A 116 -5.56 -2.19 14.90
C GLU A 116 -5.61 -3.72 14.84
N LEU A 117 -4.64 -4.42 15.44
CA LEU A 117 -4.65 -5.89 15.49
C LEU A 117 -5.93 -6.42 16.17
N LYS A 118 -6.32 -5.82 17.30
CA LYS A 118 -7.60 -6.13 17.97
C LYS A 118 -8.81 -5.87 17.06
N ARG A 119 -8.79 -4.79 16.28
CA ARG A 119 -9.87 -4.43 15.35
C ARG A 119 -9.98 -5.43 14.20
N VAL A 120 -8.88 -5.82 13.57
CA VAL A 120 -8.91 -6.76 12.41
C VAL A 120 -9.29 -8.18 12.82
N TRP A 121 -8.95 -8.60 14.04
CA TRP A 121 -9.44 -9.86 14.61
C TRP A 121 -10.97 -9.93 14.65
N LYS A 122 -11.63 -8.84 15.04
CA LYS A 122 -13.11 -8.74 15.04
C LYS A 122 -13.70 -8.79 13.63
N LYS A 123 -12.91 -8.49 12.60
CA LYS A 123 -13.31 -8.50 11.18
C LYS A 123 -12.88 -9.76 10.42
N LYS A 124 -12.32 -10.77 11.10
CA LYS A 124 -11.77 -11.99 10.48
C LYS A 124 -12.68 -12.60 9.42
N ASP A 125 -13.96 -12.82 9.74
CA ASP A 125 -14.87 -13.51 8.81
C ASP A 125 -15.20 -12.66 7.58
N GLN A 126 -15.30 -11.34 7.75
CA GLN A 126 -15.48 -10.40 6.63
C GLN A 126 -14.23 -10.38 5.74
N ILE A 127 -13.04 -10.41 6.33
CA ILE A 127 -11.76 -10.45 5.59
C ILE A 127 -11.66 -11.76 4.79
N ARG A 128 -12.03 -12.89 5.40
CA ARG A 128 -12.07 -14.19 4.71
C ARG A 128 -13.05 -14.21 3.54
N ALA A 129 -14.25 -13.66 3.74
CA ALA A 129 -15.26 -13.56 2.68
C ALA A 129 -14.76 -12.70 1.51
N LYS A 130 -14.17 -11.53 1.80
CA LYS A 130 -13.55 -10.67 0.78
C LYS A 130 -12.41 -11.36 0.05
N GLN A 131 -11.56 -12.09 0.76
CA GLN A 131 -10.46 -12.83 0.14
C GLN A 131 -10.97 -13.97 -0.76
N ALA A 132 -11.98 -14.71 -0.33
CA ALA A 132 -12.58 -15.79 -1.12
C ALA A 132 -13.29 -15.28 -2.39
N ALA A 133 -13.77 -14.03 -2.37
CA ALA A 133 -14.40 -13.38 -3.51
C ALA A 133 -13.39 -12.83 -4.54
N LYS A 134 -12.07 -12.83 -4.25
CA LYS A 134 -11.07 -12.37 -5.21
C LYS A 134 -10.99 -13.33 -6.40
N PRO A 135 -10.99 -12.84 -7.65
CA PRO A 135 -10.77 -13.67 -8.83
C PRO A 135 -9.41 -14.38 -8.75
N LYS A 136 -9.37 -15.68 -9.08
CA LYS A 136 -8.15 -16.53 -9.01
C LYS A 136 -7.00 -16.11 -9.95
N HIS A 137 -7.23 -15.16 -10.85
CA HIS A 137 -6.26 -14.73 -11.87
C HIS A 137 -5.96 -13.23 -11.87
N SER A 138 -6.40 -12.50 -10.86
CA SER A 138 -6.03 -11.10 -10.72
C SER A 138 -5.03 -10.97 -9.57
N PRO A 139 -3.73 -10.77 -9.86
CA PRO A 139 -2.90 -10.05 -8.91
C PRO A 139 -3.62 -8.73 -8.63
N GLY A 140 -3.50 -8.20 -7.41
CA GLY A 140 -4.01 -6.86 -7.07
C GLY A 140 -3.43 -5.71 -7.92
N MET A 141 -2.59 -6.03 -8.92
CA MET A 141 -2.32 -5.21 -10.09
C MET A 141 -2.98 -5.86 -11.30
N ILE A 142 -3.85 -5.10 -11.96
CA ILE A 142 -4.25 -5.37 -13.33
C ILE A 142 -3.00 -5.74 -14.13
N SER A 143 -3.01 -6.92 -14.76
CA SER A 143 -2.02 -7.25 -15.78
C SER A 143 -2.26 -6.32 -16.96
N VAL A 144 -1.46 -5.27 -17.09
CA VAL A 144 -1.50 -4.36 -18.23
C VAL A 144 -0.49 -4.81 -19.26
N LYS A 145 -0.93 -5.23 -20.45
CA LYS A 145 -0.04 -5.38 -21.60
C LYS A 145 0.08 -4.03 -22.30
N GLU A 146 1.30 -3.53 -22.43
CA GLU A 146 1.61 -2.30 -23.14
C GLU A 146 2.13 -2.60 -24.54
N THR A 147 1.57 -1.94 -25.55
CA THR A 147 2.13 -1.89 -26.91
C THR A 147 2.41 -0.44 -27.26
N VAL A 148 3.65 -0.15 -27.67
CA VAL A 148 4.09 1.20 -28.07
C VAL A 148 4.38 1.21 -29.56
N GLU A 149 3.62 2.00 -30.33
CA GLU A 149 3.91 2.29 -31.72
C GLU A 149 4.53 3.68 -31.86
N LYS A 150 5.58 3.78 -32.69
CA LYS A 150 6.27 5.05 -33.00
C LYS A 150 6.11 5.36 -34.48
N ARG A 151 5.59 6.56 -34.78
CA ARG A 151 5.45 7.06 -36.15
C ARG A 151 6.19 8.38 -36.32
N THR A 152 7.00 8.49 -37.37
CA THR A 152 7.63 9.77 -37.76
C THR A 152 6.73 10.48 -38.76
N LEU A 153 6.29 11.69 -38.43
CA LEU A 153 5.46 12.52 -39.30
C LEU A 153 6.31 13.21 -40.38
N ARG A 154 5.68 13.58 -41.50
CA ARG A 154 6.34 14.30 -42.61
C ARG A 154 6.98 15.63 -42.18
N THR A 155 6.50 16.21 -41.08
CA THR A 155 7.03 17.43 -40.45
C THR A 155 8.34 17.19 -39.67
N GLY A 156 8.84 15.96 -39.60
CA GLY A 156 10.02 15.58 -38.81
C GLY A 156 9.72 15.33 -37.33
N ARG A 157 8.45 15.46 -36.93
CA ARG A 157 7.91 15.18 -35.59
C ARG A 157 7.72 13.68 -35.36
N VAL A 158 7.64 13.27 -34.10
CA VAL A 158 7.42 11.88 -33.71
C VAL A 158 6.13 11.78 -32.91
N GLU A 159 5.24 10.90 -33.34
CA GLU A 159 4.01 10.53 -32.66
C GLU A 159 4.20 9.15 -32.00
N TYR A 160 3.79 9.04 -30.74
CA TYR A 160 3.76 7.79 -30.00
C TYR A 160 2.31 7.41 -29.75
N THR A 161 1.96 6.16 -30.01
CA THR A 161 0.67 5.58 -29.63
C THR A 161 0.94 4.48 -28.61
N ILE A 162 0.32 4.59 -27.43
CA ILE A 162 0.43 3.60 -26.37
C ILE A 162 -0.93 2.91 -26.26
N GLN A 163 -0.96 1.59 -26.42
CA GLN A 163 -2.14 0.77 -26.17
C GLN A 163 -1.95 -0.01 -24.88
N LEU A 164 -2.92 0.09 -23.99
CA LEU A 164 -2.94 -0.62 -22.71
C LEU A 164 -4.09 -1.62 -22.72
N GLU A 165 -3.76 -2.91 -22.59
CA GLU A 165 -4.76 -3.97 -22.41
C GLU A 165 -4.80 -4.38 -20.93
N ILE A 166 -5.94 -4.17 -20.29
CA ILE A 166 -6.23 -4.56 -18.91
C ILE A 166 -6.79 -5.98 -18.94
N GLY A 167 -6.26 -6.87 -18.11
CA GLY A 167 -6.73 -8.27 -17.99
C GLY A 167 -8.26 -8.37 -17.86
N ASP A 168 -8.83 -9.34 -18.60
CA ASP A 168 -10.25 -9.64 -18.86
C ASP A 168 -10.81 -9.16 -20.22
N GLY A 169 -9.97 -8.57 -21.08
CA GLY A 169 -10.31 -8.35 -22.49
C GLY A 169 -11.07 -7.04 -22.78
N GLU A 170 -11.23 -6.19 -21.76
CA GLU A 170 -11.62 -4.79 -21.97
C GLU A 170 -10.40 -3.97 -22.41
N CYS A 171 -10.38 -3.66 -23.70
CA CYS A 171 -9.35 -2.84 -24.32
C CYS A 171 -9.67 -1.36 -24.05
N VAL A 172 -9.01 -0.74 -23.07
CA VAL A 172 -9.01 0.72 -22.95
C VAL A 172 -8.07 1.26 -24.03
N ARG A 173 -8.62 1.49 -25.22
CA ARG A 173 -7.91 2.19 -26.30
C ARG A 173 -7.89 3.68 -25.99
N ASP A 174 -6.97 4.10 -25.14
CA ASP A 174 -6.68 5.51 -25.00
C ASP A 174 -5.57 5.90 -25.98
N ILE A 175 -5.92 6.64 -27.04
CA ILE A 175 -4.94 7.20 -27.96
C ILE A 175 -4.41 8.48 -27.33
N ILE A 176 -3.37 8.38 -26.52
CA ILE A 176 -2.69 9.58 -26.05
C ILE A 176 -1.59 9.94 -27.04
N ALA A 177 -1.97 10.68 -28.08
CA ALA A 177 -1.03 11.25 -29.03
C ALA A 177 -0.28 12.40 -28.37
N PHE A 178 0.97 12.14 -27.95
CA PHE A 178 1.85 13.18 -27.45
C PHE A 178 2.74 13.69 -28.58
N GLU A 179 2.75 15.01 -28.77
CA GLU A 179 3.65 15.69 -29.68
C GLU A 179 4.91 16.11 -28.92
N PHE A 180 6.02 15.41 -29.15
CA PHE A 180 7.31 15.77 -28.55
C PHE A 180 8.26 16.34 -29.59
N ASP A 181 8.87 17.49 -29.28
CA ASP A 181 10.14 17.89 -29.91
C ASP A 181 11.23 16.93 -29.42
N ARG A 182 12.22 16.62 -30.27
CA ARG A 182 13.11 15.43 -30.24
C ARG A 182 13.96 15.21 -28.97
N LYS A 183 13.78 15.94 -27.87
CA LYS A 183 14.80 16.11 -26.82
C LYS A 183 14.50 15.55 -25.42
N SER A 184 13.44 14.79 -25.18
CA SER A 184 13.23 14.25 -23.81
C SER A 184 12.53 12.89 -23.76
N LEU A 185 13.32 11.84 -23.55
CA LEU A 185 12.85 10.51 -23.11
C LEU A 185 12.14 10.57 -21.75
N SER A 186 12.45 11.58 -20.91
CA SER A 186 11.77 11.78 -19.62
C SER A 186 10.31 12.18 -19.78
N SER A 187 9.96 12.95 -20.81
CA SER A 187 8.58 13.34 -21.09
C SER A 187 7.73 12.15 -21.56
N PHE A 188 8.35 11.20 -22.27
CA PHE A 188 7.70 9.95 -22.66
C PHE A 188 7.41 9.03 -21.45
N ARG A 189 8.36 8.91 -20.50
CA ARG A 189 8.12 8.14 -19.26
C ARG A 189 6.96 8.73 -18.44
N GLN A 190 6.96 10.05 -18.20
CA GLN A 190 5.86 10.71 -17.48
C GLN A 190 4.49 10.57 -18.18
N ALA A 191 4.47 10.64 -19.51
CA ALA A 191 3.28 10.40 -20.32
C ALA A 191 2.74 8.98 -20.17
N ARG A 192 3.63 7.98 -20.25
CA ARG A 192 3.31 6.56 -20.07
C ARG A 192 2.81 6.30 -18.65
N ASP A 193 3.49 6.79 -17.63
CA ASP A 193 3.12 6.56 -16.24
C ASP A 193 1.77 7.20 -15.87
N ARG A 194 1.44 8.36 -16.47
CA ARG A 194 0.08 8.95 -16.42
C ARG A 194 -0.98 8.07 -17.07
N ALA A 195 -0.69 7.48 -18.23
CA ALA A 195 -1.62 6.59 -18.95
C ALA A 195 -1.94 5.32 -18.13
N TYR A 196 -0.90 4.71 -17.55
CA TYR A 196 -1.04 3.58 -16.63
C TYR A 196 -1.92 3.92 -15.42
N TRP A 197 -1.74 5.10 -14.83
CA TRP A 197 -2.52 5.54 -13.68
C TRP A 197 -3.98 5.86 -14.02
N LEU A 198 -4.26 6.49 -15.18
CA LEU A 198 -5.63 6.74 -15.65
C LEU A 198 -6.38 5.41 -15.86
N CYS A 199 -5.74 4.44 -16.51
CA CYS A 199 -6.29 3.11 -16.74
C CYS A 199 -6.56 2.32 -15.43
N CYS A 200 -5.61 2.32 -14.49
CA CYS A 200 -5.78 1.62 -13.20
C CYS A 200 -6.71 2.38 -12.23
N GLY A 201 -6.78 3.71 -12.31
CA GLY A 201 -7.65 4.54 -11.49
C GLY A 201 -9.12 4.51 -11.93
N LEU A 202 -9.38 4.42 -13.24
CA LEU A 202 -10.74 4.30 -13.79
C LEU A 202 -11.39 2.94 -13.44
N SER A 203 -10.63 1.85 -13.41
CA SER A 203 -11.18 0.53 -13.02
C SER A 203 -11.56 0.45 -11.54
N GLN A 204 -10.91 1.24 -10.67
CA GLN A 204 -11.35 1.41 -9.28
C GLN A 204 -12.56 2.35 -9.17
N ALA A 205 -12.65 3.40 -9.99
CA ALA A 205 -13.79 4.32 -10.01
C ALA A 205 -15.09 3.66 -10.51
N GLU A 206 -15.01 2.75 -11.48
CA GLU A 206 -16.18 2.00 -11.96
C GLU A 206 -16.74 1.01 -10.92
N ASN A 207 -15.90 0.52 -10.00
CA ASN A 207 -16.33 -0.32 -8.88
C ASN A 207 -16.91 0.49 -7.70
N ILE A 208 -16.73 1.81 -7.66
CA ILE A 208 -17.32 2.70 -6.66
C ILE A 208 -18.64 3.32 -7.17
N LEU A 209 -18.86 3.39 -8.49
CA LEU A 209 -20.00 4.09 -9.09
C LEU A 209 -21.21 3.21 -9.50
N LYS A 210 -21.20 1.90 -9.20
CA LYS A 210 -22.40 1.04 -9.34
C LYS A 210 -22.84 0.53 -7.95
N PRO A 211 -24.02 0.91 -7.38
CA PRO A 211 -25.22 1.46 -8.02
C PRO A 211 -25.75 2.77 -7.37
N LEU A 212 -25.69 3.89 -8.09
CA LEU A 212 -26.67 5.00 -7.92
C LEU A 212 -27.73 5.03 -9.04
N ALA A 213 -27.73 4.01 -9.91
CA ALA A 213 -28.63 3.90 -11.05
C ALA A 213 -29.60 2.70 -10.93
N GLN A 214 -30.27 2.53 -9.79
CA GLN A 214 -31.51 1.76 -9.66
C GLN A 214 -32.43 2.41 -8.62
N SER A 215 -32.93 3.60 -8.94
CA SER A 215 -34.00 4.28 -8.20
C SER A 215 -34.75 5.24 -9.13
N SER A 216 -35.23 4.72 -10.26
CA SER A 216 -36.33 5.34 -11.02
C SER A 216 -36.86 4.35 -12.06
N ALA A 217 -37.69 3.40 -11.63
CA ALA A 217 -38.74 2.77 -12.44
C ALA A 217 -39.45 1.68 -11.63
N ALA A 218 -40.50 2.09 -10.90
CA ALA A 218 -41.76 1.39 -10.62
C ALA A 218 -42.40 2.01 -9.38
#